data_AF-A0A2V8M3W2-F1
#
_entry.id   AF-A0A2V8M3W2-F1
#
_cell.length_a   1.000
_cell.length_b   1.000
_cell.length_c   1.000
_cell.angle_alpha   90.00
_cell.angle_beta   90.00
_cell.angle_gamma   90.00
#
_symmetry.space_group_name_H-M   'P 1'
#
loop_
_entity.id
_entity.type
_entity.pdbx_description
1 polymer ?
#
loop_
_entity_poly.entity_id
_entity_poly.type
_entity_poly.pdbx_seq_one_letter_code
_entity_poly.pdbx_strand_id
1 'polypeptide(L)'
;MGQQEGLQNQRMMARKEMEEKDLRAQIARRPDLQKAHGGAWDRIAAAYAGLPAMAKRGAFTTIAPSRLGQIAQTLVLDSEETQKPNDRRYDEFRESNLESLRFSLLSPAPIYKDMEEAVLAAWLAEAQKTLGANDPFVKAAIQGSTPAGVARAVLGSTKLTDVAARKALLEGGADAIAKSDDSMIQLARRIVPVYRELRAWNEANIQSVDTSAGQKIAEARFAVYGKTVPPDATFTLRLSYGRVLGYEEDTTFVPYKTTFFGMYDRARSFDEKPPYNLPRRYREGMSKIDLSTPLNFAYTADTIGGNSGSPVINRNAEIVGLNFRQQHPEAAESLLVC
;
A
#
# COMPACT_ATOMS: atom_id res chain seq x y z
N MET A 1 6.34 1.97 -10.29
CA MET A 1 7.07 1.78 -11.55
C MET A 1 7.30 0.29 -11.78
N GLY A 2 8.12 -0.40 -10.98
CA GLY A 2 8.35 -1.85 -11.16
C GLY A 2 7.13 -2.78 -11.23
N GLN A 3 6.11 -2.59 -10.38
CA GLN A 3 4.86 -3.38 -10.49
C GLN A 3 4.13 -3.12 -11.82
N GLN A 4 4.10 -1.87 -12.27
CA GLN A 4 3.48 -1.50 -13.54
C GLN A 4 4.25 -2.07 -14.72
N GLU A 5 5.59 -2.03 -14.67
CA GLU A 5 6.46 -2.67 -15.68
C GLU A 5 6.19 -4.17 -15.75
N GLY A 6 6.08 -4.87 -14.61
CA GLY A 6 5.71 -6.28 -14.58
C GLY A 6 4.32 -6.58 -15.17
N LEU A 7 3.33 -5.72 -14.91
CA LEU A 7 1.99 -5.83 -15.51
C LEU A 7 1.99 -5.51 -17.03
N GLN A 8 2.89 -4.65 -17.48
CA GLN A 8 3.08 -4.33 -18.90
C GLN A 8 3.98 -5.34 -19.62
N ASN A 9 4.68 -6.20 -18.88
CA ASN A 9 5.53 -7.26 -19.42
C ASN A 9 4.66 -8.37 -20.03
N GLN A 10 4.66 -8.44 -21.36
CA GLN A 10 3.85 -9.40 -22.12
C GLN A 10 4.12 -10.86 -21.76
N ARG A 11 5.36 -11.22 -21.40
CA ARG A 11 5.70 -12.61 -21.03
C ARG A 11 5.08 -12.97 -19.68
N MET A 12 5.12 -12.04 -18.71
CA MET A 12 4.52 -12.24 -17.40
C MET A 12 2.99 -12.36 -17.51
N MET A 13 2.36 -11.50 -18.32
CA MET A 13 0.92 -11.56 -18.55
C MET A 13 0.49 -12.82 -19.30
N ALA A 14 1.22 -13.22 -20.35
CA ALA A 14 0.94 -14.47 -21.07
C ALA A 14 1.05 -15.71 -20.15
N ARG A 15 2.00 -15.71 -19.20
CA ARG A 15 2.08 -16.76 -18.19
C ARG A 15 0.83 -16.80 -17.31
N LYS A 16 0.30 -15.65 -16.88
CA LYS A 16 -0.93 -15.58 -16.07
C LYS A 16 -2.16 -16.06 -16.85
N GLU A 17 -2.28 -15.68 -18.12
CA GLU A 17 -3.33 -16.16 -19.01
C GLU A 17 -3.26 -17.69 -19.19
N MET A 18 -2.06 -18.25 -19.33
CA MET A 18 -1.85 -19.69 -19.42
C MET A 18 -2.21 -20.41 -18.11
N GLU A 19 -1.79 -19.89 -16.95
CA GLU A 19 -2.13 -20.42 -15.62
C GLU A 19 -3.65 -20.43 -15.40
N GLU A 20 -4.36 -19.37 -15.80
CA GLU A 20 -5.82 -19.33 -15.75
C GLU A 20 -6.46 -20.36 -16.69
N LYS A 21 -6.01 -20.40 -17.95
CA LYS A 21 -6.56 -21.31 -18.96
C LYS A 21 -6.41 -22.78 -18.53
N ASP A 22 -5.25 -23.14 -17.98
CA ASP A 22 -5.00 -24.48 -17.48
C ASP A 22 -5.94 -24.83 -16.32
N LEU A 23 -6.06 -23.94 -15.32
CA LEU A 23 -6.97 -24.14 -14.20
C LEU A 23 -8.42 -24.33 -14.67
N ARG A 24 -8.90 -23.46 -15.57
CA ARG A 24 -10.25 -23.55 -16.13
C ARG A 24 -10.45 -24.87 -16.89
N ALA A 25 -9.46 -25.33 -17.66
CA ALA A 25 -9.53 -26.62 -18.36
C ALA A 25 -9.57 -27.80 -17.38
N GLN A 26 -8.80 -27.75 -16.29
CA GLN A 26 -8.80 -28.77 -15.25
C GLN A 26 -10.12 -28.84 -14.46
N ILE A 27 -10.77 -27.70 -14.26
CA ILE A 27 -12.11 -27.60 -13.66
C ILE A 27 -13.18 -28.13 -14.61
N ALA A 28 -13.12 -27.77 -15.90
CA ALA A 28 -14.12 -28.18 -16.89
C ALA A 28 -14.22 -29.70 -17.07
N ARG A 29 -13.13 -30.43 -16.81
CA ARG A 29 -13.09 -31.91 -16.83
C ARG A 29 -13.74 -32.56 -15.60
N ARG A 30 -14.14 -31.77 -14.59
CA ARG A 30 -14.71 -32.21 -13.30
C ARG A 30 -16.12 -31.60 -13.14
N PRO A 31 -17.20 -32.33 -13.47
CA PRO A 31 -18.55 -31.77 -13.54
C PRO A 31 -19.04 -31.08 -12.25
N ASP A 32 -18.65 -31.62 -11.10
CA ASP A 32 -18.91 -31.05 -9.77
C ASP A 32 -18.23 -29.69 -9.57
N LEU A 33 -16.92 -29.61 -9.87
CA LEU A 33 -16.16 -28.36 -9.78
C LEU A 33 -16.62 -27.34 -10.82
N GLN A 34 -16.92 -27.78 -12.04
CA GLN A 34 -17.44 -26.90 -13.09
C GLN A 34 -18.77 -26.27 -12.68
N LYS A 35 -19.68 -27.06 -12.10
CA LYS A 35 -20.96 -26.56 -11.60
C LYS A 35 -20.78 -25.56 -10.44
N ALA A 36 -19.84 -25.81 -9.53
CA ALA A 36 -19.63 -24.98 -8.36
C ALA A 36 -18.87 -23.66 -8.65
N HIS A 37 -17.84 -23.72 -9.50
CA HIS A 37 -16.83 -22.67 -9.64
C HIS A 37 -16.67 -22.10 -11.06
N GLY A 38 -17.14 -22.78 -12.11
CA GLY A 38 -16.83 -22.46 -13.50
C GLY A 38 -17.23 -21.04 -13.95
N GLY A 39 -18.26 -20.45 -13.34
CA GLY A 39 -18.73 -19.08 -13.64
C GLY A 39 -18.08 -17.97 -12.80
N ALA A 40 -17.08 -18.26 -11.96
CA ALA A 40 -16.49 -17.26 -11.07
C ALA A 40 -15.73 -16.17 -11.84
N TRP A 41 -14.94 -16.55 -12.85
CA TRP A 41 -14.18 -15.61 -13.70
C TRP A 41 -15.10 -14.63 -14.44
N ASP A 42 -16.17 -15.15 -15.05
CA ASP A 42 -17.09 -14.32 -15.84
C ASP A 42 -17.83 -13.31 -14.95
N ARG A 43 -18.10 -13.65 -13.69
CA ARG A 43 -18.68 -12.72 -12.70
C ARG A 43 -17.72 -11.57 -12.39
N ILE A 44 -16.44 -11.88 -12.15
CA ILE A 44 -15.41 -10.85 -11.91
C ILE A 44 -15.26 -9.97 -13.16
N ALA A 45 -15.16 -10.58 -14.34
CA ALA A 45 -15.05 -9.84 -15.60
C ALA A 45 -16.25 -8.90 -15.82
N ALA A 46 -17.47 -9.36 -15.54
CA ALA A 46 -18.68 -8.54 -15.65
C ALA A 46 -18.69 -7.38 -14.64
N ALA A 47 -18.27 -7.61 -13.39
CA ALA A 47 -18.16 -6.54 -12.39
C ALA A 47 -17.14 -5.47 -12.80
N TYR A 48 -15.98 -5.91 -13.29
CA TYR A 48 -14.89 -5.00 -13.69
C TYR A 48 -15.18 -4.22 -14.97
N ALA A 49 -16.14 -4.65 -15.80
CA ALA A 49 -16.54 -3.91 -16.99
C ALA A 49 -17.03 -2.49 -16.68
N GLY A 50 -17.62 -2.27 -15.50
CA GLY A 50 -18.07 -0.95 -15.04
C GLY A 50 -16.97 -0.10 -14.38
N LEU A 51 -15.84 -0.70 -14.01
CA LEU A 51 -14.78 -0.02 -13.26
C LEU A 51 -14.12 1.14 -14.02
N PRO A 52 -13.82 1.05 -15.34
CA PRO A 52 -13.18 2.15 -16.07
C PRO A 52 -13.94 3.49 -16.00
N ALA A 53 -15.28 3.45 -15.97
CA ALA A 53 -16.11 4.64 -15.83
C ALA A 53 -15.97 5.31 -14.45
N MET A 54 -15.66 4.52 -13.43
CA MET A 54 -15.54 4.98 -12.04
C MET A 54 -14.09 5.17 -11.60
N ALA A 55 -13.11 4.60 -12.32
CA ALA A 55 -11.70 4.55 -11.93
C ALA A 55 -11.12 5.93 -11.61
N LYS A 56 -11.41 6.94 -12.44
CA LYS A 56 -10.96 8.32 -12.19
C LYS A 56 -11.59 8.90 -10.92
N ARG A 57 -12.90 8.71 -10.71
CA ARG A 57 -13.56 9.14 -9.47
C ARG A 57 -12.96 8.42 -8.26
N GLY A 58 -12.69 7.11 -8.39
CA GLY A 58 -12.00 6.29 -7.39
C GLY A 58 -10.64 6.85 -6.98
N ALA A 59 -9.87 7.30 -7.96
CA ALA A 59 -8.53 7.85 -7.70
C ALA A 59 -8.57 9.23 -7.03
N PHE A 60 -9.52 10.10 -7.39
CA PHE A 60 -9.49 11.52 -7.02
C PHE A 60 -10.46 11.95 -5.91
N THR A 61 -11.45 11.14 -5.54
CA THR A 61 -12.46 11.50 -4.51
C THR A 61 -11.90 11.36 -3.09
N THR A 62 -10.89 12.15 -2.75
CA THR A 62 -10.26 12.21 -1.43
C THR A 62 -9.42 13.48 -1.31
N ILE A 63 -9.08 13.88 -0.09
CA ILE A 63 -8.08 14.91 0.20
C ILE A 63 -6.88 14.35 0.97
N ALA A 64 -6.79 13.02 1.06
CA ALA A 64 -5.74 12.32 1.79
C ALA A 64 -4.30 12.45 1.23
N PRO A 65 -4.05 12.90 -0.02
CA PRO A 65 -2.68 13.22 -0.42
C PRO A 65 -2.03 14.33 0.40
N SER A 66 -2.82 15.25 0.96
CA SER A 66 -2.38 16.16 2.03
C SER A 66 -2.52 15.44 3.37
N ARG A 67 -1.49 15.51 4.22
CA ARG A 67 -1.53 14.91 5.57
C ARG A 67 -2.63 15.53 6.44
N LEU A 68 -2.81 16.86 6.39
CA LEU A 68 -3.90 17.54 7.11
C LEU A 68 -5.27 17.20 6.53
N GLY A 69 -5.37 17.07 5.21
CA GLY A 69 -6.58 16.57 4.55
C GLY A 69 -6.93 15.14 4.98
N GLN A 70 -5.93 14.25 5.05
CA GLN A 70 -6.08 12.88 5.55
C GLN A 70 -6.58 12.86 7.00
N ILE A 71 -5.94 13.64 7.89
CA ILE A 71 -6.33 13.75 9.30
C ILE A 71 -7.79 14.21 9.40
N ALA A 72 -8.16 15.28 8.68
CA ALA A 72 -9.52 15.81 8.71
C ALA A 72 -10.55 14.82 8.19
N GLN A 73 -10.29 14.18 7.03
CA GLN A 73 -11.16 13.16 6.45
C GLN A 73 -11.35 11.98 7.42
N THR A 74 -10.27 11.54 8.07
CA THR A 74 -10.29 10.45 9.04
C THR A 74 -11.06 10.83 10.31
N LEU A 75 -10.89 12.04 10.86
CA LEU A 75 -11.64 12.49 12.03
C LEU A 75 -13.14 12.58 11.78
N VAL A 76 -13.55 13.04 10.59
CA VAL A 76 -14.97 13.08 10.20
C VAL A 76 -15.52 11.66 10.08
N LEU A 77 -14.82 10.77 9.36
CA LEU A 77 -15.22 9.37 9.22
C LEU A 77 -15.26 8.64 10.58
N ASP A 78 -14.26 8.83 11.44
CA ASP A 78 -14.21 8.23 12.79
C ASP A 78 -15.46 8.59 13.58
N SER A 79 -15.82 9.87 13.59
CA SER A 79 -16.99 10.36 14.33
C SER A 79 -18.31 9.75 13.88
N GLU A 80 -18.41 9.33 12.62
CA GLU A 80 -19.58 8.64 12.05
C GLU A 80 -19.51 7.13 12.28
N GLU A 81 -18.34 6.51 12.03
CA GLU A 81 -18.16 5.06 12.15
C GLU A 81 -18.25 4.60 13.61
N THR A 82 -17.70 5.35 14.57
CA THR A 82 -17.72 4.92 15.97
C THR A 82 -19.13 4.91 16.59
N GLN A 83 -20.11 5.55 15.95
CA GLN A 83 -21.52 5.48 16.36
C GLN A 83 -22.22 4.19 15.90
N LYS A 84 -21.63 3.46 14.95
CA LYS A 84 -22.18 2.21 14.44
C LYS A 84 -21.76 1.01 15.29
N PRO A 85 -22.55 -0.07 15.27
CA PRO A 85 -22.09 -1.38 15.72
C PRO A 85 -20.77 -1.76 15.04
N ASN A 86 -19.85 -2.39 15.78
CA ASN A 86 -18.49 -2.67 15.32
C ASN A 86 -18.44 -3.48 14.00
N ASP A 87 -19.38 -4.42 13.81
CA ASP A 87 -19.54 -5.25 12.60
C ASP A 87 -20.05 -4.46 11.38
N ARG A 88 -20.57 -3.25 11.59
CA ARG A 88 -21.09 -2.34 10.56
C ARG A 88 -20.15 -1.17 10.25
N ARG A 89 -19.01 -1.11 10.93
CA ARG A 89 -17.97 -0.13 10.65
C ARG A 89 -17.15 -0.54 9.45
N TYR A 90 -16.65 0.46 8.75
CA TYR A 90 -15.51 0.29 7.86
C TYR A 90 -14.33 -0.38 8.60
N ASP A 91 -13.61 -1.26 7.90
CA ASP A 91 -12.57 -2.11 8.49
C ASP A 91 -11.56 -1.31 9.30
N GLU A 92 -11.10 -0.17 8.79
CA GLU A 92 -10.12 0.69 9.45
C GLU A 92 -10.61 1.38 10.74
N PHE A 93 -11.94 1.42 10.97
CA PHE A 93 -12.57 1.98 12.17
C PHE A 93 -13.15 0.91 13.11
N ARG A 94 -12.90 -0.37 12.84
CA ARG A 94 -13.22 -1.46 13.78
C ARG A 94 -12.40 -1.33 15.05
N GLU A 95 -12.96 -1.79 16.17
CA GLU A 95 -12.35 -1.70 17.50
C GLU A 95 -10.90 -2.18 17.54
N SER A 96 -10.58 -3.28 16.84
CA SER A 96 -9.23 -3.83 16.76
C SER A 96 -8.20 -2.90 16.10
N ASN A 97 -8.65 -1.93 15.30
CA ASN A 97 -7.80 -1.02 14.53
C ASN A 97 -7.76 0.41 15.13
N LEU A 98 -8.70 0.75 16.03
CA LEU A 98 -8.84 2.12 16.55
C LEU A 98 -7.60 2.61 17.30
N GLU A 99 -6.91 1.76 18.05
CA GLU A 99 -5.71 2.17 18.79
C GLU A 99 -4.61 2.64 17.82
N SER A 100 -4.32 1.85 16.79
CA SER A 100 -3.33 2.18 15.76
C SER A 100 -3.73 3.42 14.95
N LEU A 101 -5.02 3.54 14.62
CA LEU A 101 -5.58 4.70 13.93
C LEU A 101 -5.38 5.97 14.77
N ARG A 102 -5.73 5.95 16.05
CA ARG A 102 -5.61 7.08 16.97
C ARG A 102 -4.17 7.45 17.26
N PHE A 103 -3.29 6.46 17.42
CA PHE A 103 -1.85 6.70 17.52
C PHE A 103 -1.33 7.46 16.29
N SER A 104 -1.72 7.05 15.09
CA SER A 104 -1.35 7.71 13.84
C SER A 104 -1.93 9.12 13.73
N LEU A 105 -3.19 9.32 14.14
CA LEU A 105 -3.87 10.62 14.14
C LEU A 105 -3.22 11.62 15.08
N LEU A 106 -2.74 11.17 16.24
CA LEU A 106 -2.17 12.01 17.29
C LEU A 106 -0.64 12.09 17.25
N SER A 107 -0.02 11.59 16.17
CA SER A 107 1.43 11.70 15.99
C SER A 107 1.88 13.17 16.05
N PRO A 108 2.92 13.49 16.85
CA PRO A 108 3.50 14.83 16.95
C PRO A 108 4.50 15.13 15.83
N ALA A 109 4.65 14.24 14.84
CA ALA A 109 5.54 14.46 13.71
C ALA A 109 5.22 15.82 13.04
N PRO A 110 6.25 16.60 12.66
CA PRO A 110 6.05 17.93 12.12
C PRO A 110 5.27 17.87 10.81
N ILE A 111 4.36 18.82 10.64
CA ILE A 111 3.57 19.01 9.42
C ILE A 111 3.90 20.39 8.86
N TYR A 112 4.47 20.42 7.66
CA TYR A 112 4.93 21.63 6.99
C TYR A 112 3.79 22.21 6.15
N LYS A 113 3.20 23.33 6.62
CA LYS A 113 1.97 23.91 6.02
C LYS A 113 2.15 24.34 4.56
N ASP A 114 3.34 24.77 4.17
CA ASP A 114 3.70 25.14 2.80
C ASP A 114 3.67 23.94 1.85
N MET A 115 4.24 22.80 2.27
CA MET A 115 4.14 21.54 1.53
C MET A 115 2.68 21.08 1.44
N GLU A 116 1.93 21.16 2.53
CA GLU A 116 0.52 20.78 2.57
C GLU A 116 -0.35 21.65 1.64
N GLU A 117 -0.13 22.98 1.60
CA GLU A 117 -0.82 23.88 0.66
C GLU A 117 -0.50 23.50 -0.78
N ALA A 118 0.79 23.29 -1.11
CA ALA A 118 1.22 22.94 -2.45
C ALA A 118 0.63 21.60 -2.91
N VAL A 119 0.67 20.58 -2.05
CA VAL A 119 0.14 19.24 -2.35
C VAL A 119 -1.38 19.28 -2.51
N LEU A 120 -2.11 19.94 -1.60
CA LEU A 120 -3.56 20.02 -1.69
C LEU A 120 -4.00 20.83 -2.93
N ALA A 121 -3.33 21.95 -3.23
CA ALA A 121 -3.62 22.75 -4.42
C ALA A 121 -3.40 21.95 -5.71
N ALA A 122 -2.26 21.25 -5.82
CA ALA A 122 -1.94 20.42 -6.98
C ALA A 122 -2.93 19.27 -7.13
N TRP A 123 -3.29 18.62 -6.02
CA TRP A 123 -4.27 17.53 -6.03
C TRP A 123 -5.66 17.99 -6.48
N LEU A 124 -6.17 19.09 -5.92
CA LEU A 124 -7.46 19.64 -6.31
C LEU A 124 -7.47 20.12 -7.77
N ALA A 125 -6.34 20.64 -8.27
CA ALA A 125 -6.21 21.04 -9.67
C ALA A 125 -6.25 19.83 -10.61
N GLU A 126 -5.51 18.76 -10.30
CA GLU A 126 -5.52 17.55 -11.12
C GLU A 126 -6.87 16.83 -11.03
N ALA A 127 -7.53 16.84 -9.87
CA ALA A 127 -8.89 16.34 -9.71
C ALA A 127 -9.89 17.13 -10.57
N GLN A 128 -9.84 18.47 -10.53
CA GLN A 128 -10.72 19.32 -11.36
C GLN A 128 -10.49 19.07 -12.85
N LYS A 129 -9.24 18.96 -13.28
CA LYS A 129 -8.86 18.66 -14.67
C LYS A 129 -9.32 17.27 -15.10
N THR A 130 -9.17 16.26 -14.24
CA THR A 130 -9.44 14.85 -14.58
C THR A 130 -10.92 14.50 -14.52
N LEU A 131 -11.63 15.00 -13.52
CA LEU A 131 -13.05 14.73 -13.28
C LEU A 131 -13.97 15.74 -13.97
N GLY A 132 -13.46 16.95 -14.25
CA GLY A 132 -14.24 18.07 -14.74
C GLY A 132 -14.92 18.86 -13.61
N ALA A 133 -15.23 20.13 -13.88
CA ALA A 133 -15.81 21.05 -12.90
C ALA A 133 -17.17 20.61 -12.34
N ASN A 134 -17.88 19.72 -13.06
CA ASN A 134 -19.22 19.28 -12.69
C ASN A 134 -19.26 18.04 -11.79
N ASP A 135 -18.13 17.37 -11.57
CA ASP A 135 -18.09 16.19 -10.70
C ASP A 135 -18.49 16.55 -9.24
N PRO A 136 -19.26 15.70 -8.55
CA PRO A 136 -19.68 15.97 -7.17
C PRO A 136 -18.54 16.26 -6.20
N PHE A 137 -17.39 15.59 -6.33
CA PHE A 137 -16.21 15.85 -5.51
C PHE A 137 -15.67 17.24 -5.76
N VAL A 138 -15.53 17.62 -7.04
CA VAL A 138 -15.01 18.92 -7.45
C VAL A 138 -15.93 20.05 -6.98
N LYS A 139 -17.25 19.89 -7.11
CA LYS A 139 -18.23 20.85 -6.59
C LYS A 139 -18.14 20.99 -5.07
N ALA A 140 -18.06 19.87 -4.35
CA ALA A 140 -17.98 19.85 -2.89
C ALA A 140 -16.68 20.48 -2.36
N ALA A 141 -15.56 20.20 -3.01
CA ALA A 141 -14.25 20.68 -2.60
C ALA A 141 -14.01 22.16 -2.99
N ILE A 142 -14.39 22.55 -4.20
CA ILE A 142 -13.99 23.84 -4.78
C ILE A 142 -15.02 24.95 -4.57
N GLN A 143 -16.34 24.63 -4.59
CA GLN A 143 -17.45 25.59 -4.41
C GLN A 143 -17.30 26.90 -5.20
N GLY A 144 -16.82 26.84 -6.46
CA GLY A 144 -16.65 28.01 -7.33
C GLY A 144 -15.40 28.85 -7.07
N SER A 145 -14.55 28.47 -6.11
CA SER A 145 -13.21 29.03 -5.95
C SER A 145 -12.22 28.43 -6.96
N THR A 146 -10.92 28.71 -6.79
CA THR A 146 -9.84 28.01 -7.52
C THR A 146 -9.23 26.92 -6.61
N PRO A 147 -8.64 25.84 -7.16
CA PRO A 147 -7.93 24.83 -6.37
C PRO A 147 -6.93 25.43 -5.38
N ALA A 148 -6.10 26.38 -5.85
CA ALA A 148 -5.12 27.08 -5.02
C ALA A 148 -5.79 27.99 -3.97
N GLY A 149 -6.88 28.66 -4.33
CA GLY A 149 -7.65 29.49 -3.40
C GLY A 149 -8.25 28.68 -2.25
N VAL A 150 -8.78 27.48 -2.53
CA VAL A 150 -9.25 26.57 -1.49
C VAL A 150 -8.12 26.14 -0.58
N ALA A 151 -7.01 25.64 -1.16
CA ALA A 151 -5.87 25.17 -0.39
C ALA A 151 -5.34 26.24 0.56
N ARG A 152 -5.12 27.46 0.06
CA ARG A 152 -4.67 28.59 0.88
C ARG A 152 -5.64 28.95 2.01
N ALA A 153 -6.94 28.98 1.71
CA ALA A 153 -7.96 29.32 2.70
C ALA A 153 -8.02 28.31 3.85
N VAL A 154 -7.96 27.01 3.52
CA VAL A 154 -8.02 25.96 4.55
C VAL A 154 -6.72 25.85 5.34
N LEU A 155 -5.55 25.96 4.70
CA LEU A 155 -4.27 25.91 5.40
C LEU A 155 -4.02 27.12 6.31
N GLY A 156 -4.52 28.29 5.91
CA GLY A 156 -4.36 29.54 6.65
C GLY A 156 -5.09 29.56 8.00
N SER A 157 -6.14 28.76 8.17
CA SER A 157 -7.02 28.79 9.35
C SER A 157 -7.13 27.48 10.12
N THR A 158 -6.66 26.35 9.55
CA THR A 158 -6.69 25.06 10.25
C THR A 158 -5.73 25.03 11.44
N LYS A 159 -6.21 24.40 12.51
CA LYS A 159 -5.51 24.10 13.77
C LYS A 159 -5.05 22.64 13.84
N LEU A 160 -5.30 21.83 12.82
CA LEU A 160 -4.97 20.40 12.83
C LEU A 160 -3.46 20.08 12.87
N THR A 161 -2.58 21.07 12.76
CA THR A 161 -1.15 20.88 13.08
C THR A 161 -0.94 20.65 14.59
N ASP A 162 -1.80 21.21 15.44
CA ASP A 162 -1.77 21.00 16.87
C ASP A 162 -2.36 19.62 17.23
N VAL A 163 -1.60 18.82 17.98
CA VAL A 163 -2.05 17.52 18.50
C VAL A 163 -3.22 17.70 19.47
N ALA A 164 -3.23 18.76 20.29
CA ALA A 164 -4.29 18.99 21.26
C ALA A 164 -5.62 19.31 20.56
N ALA A 165 -5.60 20.09 19.49
CA ALA A 165 -6.78 20.35 18.66
C ALA A 165 -7.33 19.06 18.03
N ARG A 166 -6.45 18.21 17.48
CA ARG A 166 -6.84 16.89 16.93
C ARG A 166 -7.47 16.00 18.01
N LYS A 167 -6.85 15.96 19.20
CA LYS A 167 -7.34 15.18 20.34
C LYS A 167 -8.72 15.66 20.81
N ALA A 168 -8.94 16.97 20.91
CA ALA A 168 -10.23 17.53 21.30
C ALA A 168 -11.35 17.18 20.31
N LEU A 169 -11.06 17.19 19.00
CA LEU A 169 -12.02 16.77 17.96
C LEU A 169 -12.32 15.26 18.05
N LEU A 170 -11.29 14.44 18.27
CA LEU A 170 -11.44 12.99 18.42
C LEU A 170 -12.28 12.62 19.65
N GLU A 171 -11.98 13.21 20.81
CA GLU A 171 -12.68 12.93 22.08
C GLU A 171 -14.10 13.54 22.10
N GLY A 172 -14.28 14.70 21.47
CA GLY A 172 -15.59 15.34 21.33
C GLY A 172 -16.52 14.68 20.31
N GLY A 173 -16.00 13.76 19.49
CA GLY A 173 -16.76 12.95 18.55
C GLY A 173 -17.61 13.76 17.56
N ALA A 174 -18.78 13.23 17.20
CA ALA A 174 -19.61 13.80 16.16
C ALA A 174 -20.13 15.21 16.45
N ASP A 175 -20.37 15.54 17.72
CA ASP A 175 -20.80 16.89 18.10
C ASP A 175 -19.69 17.92 17.87
N ALA A 176 -18.46 17.61 18.29
CA ALA A 176 -17.30 18.47 18.05
C ALA A 176 -16.99 18.61 16.55
N ILE A 177 -17.08 17.54 15.77
CA ILE A 177 -16.91 17.59 14.32
C ILE A 177 -17.99 18.44 13.65
N ALA A 178 -19.26 18.24 14.02
CA ALA A 178 -20.39 18.97 13.44
C ALA A 178 -20.36 20.47 13.75
N LYS A 179 -19.82 20.87 14.91
CA LYS A 179 -19.68 22.27 15.34
C LYS A 179 -18.31 22.88 15.04
N SER A 180 -17.38 22.13 14.45
CA SER A 180 -16.02 22.61 14.22
C SER A 180 -15.98 23.73 13.17
N ASP A 181 -15.37 24.84 13.57
CA ASP A 181 -15.00 25.95 12.68
C ASP A 181 -13.62 25.76 12.03
N ASP A 182 -12.95 24.62 12.27
CA ASP A 182 -11.70 24.31 11.58
C ASP A 182 -11.96 24.12 10.09
N SER A 183 -11.31 24.94 9.27
CA SER A 183 -11.55 25.00 7.82
C SER A 183 -11.20 23.71 7.09
N MET A 184 -10.24 22.92 7.58
CA MET A 184 -9.93 21.61 7.00
C MET A 184 -11.00 20.58 7.38
N ILE A 185 -11.56 20.64 8.61
CA ILE A 185 -12.71 19.82 9.00
C ILE A 185 -13.95 20.20 8.18
N GLN A 186 -14.21 21.49 7.95
CA GLN A 186 -15.31 21.94 7.08
C GLN A 186 -15.15 21.47 5.63
N LEU A 187 -13.92 21.46 5.09
CA LEU A 187 -13.64 20.84 3.79
C LEU A 187 -13.92 19.34 3.81
N ALA A 188 -13.41 18.61 4.80
CA ALA A 188 -13.65 17.18 4.94
C ALA A 188 -15.14 16.84 5.05
N ARG A 189 -15.93 17.57 5.84
CA ARG A 189 -17.38 17.37 5.99
C ARG A 189 -18.16 17.53 4.69
N ARG A 190 -17.71 18.40 3.77
CA ARG A 190 -18.31 18.54 2.44
C ARG A 190 -18.00 17.35 1.53
N ILE A 191 -16.80 16.78 1.66
CA ILE A 191 -16.27 15.75 0.76
C ILE A 191 -16.66 14.34 1.21
N VAL A 192 -16.68 14.07 2.51
CA VAL A 192 -16.93 12.74 3.08
C VAL A 192 -18.21 12.09 2.56
N PRO A 193 -19.35 12.79 2.39
CA PRO A 193 -20.54 12.20 1.78
C PRO A 193 -20.30 11.64 0.37
N VAL A 194 -19.57 12.38 -0.48
CA VAL A 194 -19.24 11.96 -1.85
C VAL A 194 -18.27 10.76 -1.84
N TYR A 195 -17.29 10.78 -0.94
CA TYR A 195 -16.38 9.66 -0.73
C TYR A 195 -17.13 8.39 -0.30
N ARG A 196 -18.07 8.51 0.64
CA ARG A 196 -18.87 7.39 1.14
C ARG A 196 -19.77 6.80 0.07
N GLU A 197 -20.40 7.64 -0.77
CA GLU A 197 -21.20 7.17 -1.92
C GLU A 197 -20.36 6.31 -2.86
N LEU A 198 -19.18 6.79 -3.22
CA LEU A 198 -18.27 6.07 -4.11
C LEU A 198 -17.74 4.78 -3.48
N ARG A 199 -17.41 4.81 -2.20
CA ARG A 199 -17.00 3.62 -1.45
C ARG A 199 -18.11 2.58 -1.41
N ALA A 200 -19.35 2.98 -1.11
CA ALA A 200 -20.50 2.09 -1.10
C ALA A 200 -20.74 1.47 -2.49
N TRP A 201 -20.58 2.25 -3.57
CA TRP A 201 -20.62 1.73 -4.93
C TRP A 201 -19.54 0.66 -5.17
N ASN A 202 -18.29 0.92 -4.75
CA ASN A 202 -17.20 -0.04 -4.90
C ASN A 202 -17.44 -1.33 -4.08
N GLU A 203 -17.88 -1.19 -2.83
CA GLU A 203 -18.22 -2.31 -1.95
C GLU A 203 -19.33 -3.17 -2.57
N ALA A 204 -20.39 -2.55 -3.08
CA ALA A 204 -21.54 -3.23 -3.64
C ALA A 204 -21.26 -3.91 -4.99
N ASN A 205 -20.50 -3.27 -5.87
CA ASN A 205 -20.35 -3.70 -7.27
C ASN A 205 -19.05 -4.46 -7.56
N ILE A 206 -17.99 -4.18 -6.82
CA ILE A 206 -16.65 -4.75 -7.06
C ILE A 206 -16.26 -5.69 -5.92
N GLN A 207 -16.12 -5.16 -4.70
CA GLN A 207 -15.57 -5.93 -3.58
C GLN A 207 -16.44 -7.13 -3.18
N SER A 208 -17.76 -7.00 -3.23
CA SER A 208 -18.70 -8.10 -2.94
C SER A 208 -18.55 -9.26 -3.95
N VAL A 209 -18.35 -8.92 -5.23
CA VAL A 209 -18.14 -9.88 -6.31
C VAL A 209 -16.77 -10.51 -6.18
N ASP A 210 -15.72 -9.72 -5.96
CA ASP A 210 -14.35 -10.21 -5.76
C ASP A 210 -14.26 -11.16 -4.57
N THR A 211 -14.88 -10.81 -3.45
CA THR A 211 -14.86 -11.67 -2.26
C THR A 211 -15.52 -13.01 -2.56
N SER A 212 -16.74 -13.00 -3.11
CA SER A 212 -17.51 -14.22 -3.33
C SER A 212 -17.01 -15.07 -4.50
N ALA A 213 -16.62 -14.46 -5.62
CA ALA A 213 -16.06 -15.17 -6.78
C ALA A 213 -14.60 -15.56 -6.55
N GLY A 214 -13.81 -14.72 -5.90
CA GLY A 214 -12.45 -15.02 -5.48
C GLY A 214 -12.38 -16.22 -4.54
N GLN A 215 -13.30 -16.31 -3.56
CA GLN A 215 -13.43 -17.50 -2.72
C GLN A 215 -13.64 -18.78 -3.57
N LYS A 216 -14.53 -18.73 -4.57
CA LYS A 216 -14.76 -19.88 -5.46
C LYS A 216 -13.53 -20.25 -6.28
N ILE A 217 -12.79 -19.26 -6.76
CA ILE A 217 -11.53 -19.51 -7.48
C ILE A 217 -10.50 -20.13 -6.54
N ALA A 218 -10.39 -19.65 -5.30
CA ALA A 218 -9.49 -20.22 -4.29
C ALA A 218 -9.86 -21.68 -3.94
N GLU A 219 -11.14 -21.97 -3.73
CA GLU A 219 -11.64 -23.34 -3.51
C GLU A 219 -11.32 -24.25 -4.71
N ALA A 220 -11.52 -23.77 -5.93
CA ALA A 220 -11.19 -24.51 -7.14
C ALA A 220 -9.68 -24.75 -7.29
N ARG A 221 -8.85 -23.74 -6.99
CA ARG A 221 -7.38 -23.89 -6.96
C ARG A 221 -6.97 -24.94 -5.95
N PHE A 222 -7.56 -24.95 -4.76
CA PHE A 222 -7.27 -25.95 -3.75
C PHE A 222 -7.71 -27.36 -4.18
N ALA A 223 -8.88 -27.50 -4.80
CA ALA A 223 -9.36 -28.78 -5.32
C ALA A 223 -8.49 -29.31 -6.49
N VAL A 224 -7.85 -28.42 -7.24
CA VAL A 224 -7.00 -28.77 -8.40
C VAL A 224 -5.56 -29.05 -7.98
N TYR A 225 -4.96 -28.14 -7.21
CA TYR A 225 -3.52 -28.15 -6.89
C TYR A 225 -3.21 -28.67 -5.48
N GLY A 226 -4.23 -28.87 -4.64
CA GLY A 226 -4.07 -29.29 -3.25
C GLY A 226 -3.20 -28.31 -2.47
N LYS A 227 -2.25 -28.86 -1.70
CA LYS A 227 -1.36 -28.11 -0.79
C LYS A 227 -0.09 -27.56 -1.48
N THR A 228 0.02 -27.67 -2.80
CA THR A 228 1.23 -27.22 -3.52
C THR A 228 1.27 -25.70 -3.72
N VAL A 229 0.13 -25.02 -3.54
CA VAL A 229 0.00 -23.57 -3.67
C VAL A 229 -0.33 -23.01 -2.29
N PRO A 230 0.51 -22.14 -1.71
CA PRO A 230 0.21 -21.51 -0.43
C PRO A 230 -0.93 -20.48 -0.57
N PRO A 231 -1.69 -20.20 0.50
CA PRO A 231 -2.65 -19.11 0.51
C PRO A 231 -1.93 -17.76 0.48
N ASP A 232 -2.60 -16.73 -0.04
CA ASP A 232 -2.09 -15.35 -0.04
C ASP A 232 -1.79 -14.84 1.37
N ALA A 233 -0.86 -13.90 1.49
CA ALA A 233 -0.46 -13.32 2.76
C ALA A 233 -1.61 -12.50 3.38
N THR A 234 -1.82 -12.66 4.69
CA THR A 234 -2.93 -12.02 5.44
C THR A 234 -2.46 -11.37 6.75
N PHE A 235 -1.22 -10.89 6.81
CA PHE A 235 -0.57 -10.42 8.05
C PHE A 235 -0.52 -11.48 9.17
N THR A 236 -0.58 -12.74 8.79
CA THR A 236 -0.41 -13.89 9.68
C THR A 236 1.00 -14.46 9.54
N LEU A 237 1.48 -15.18 10.55
CA LEU A 237 2.78 -15.85 10.50
C LEU A 237 2.85 -16.81 9.30
N ARG A 238 3.91 -16.67 8.50
CA ARG A 238 4.25 -17.59 7.39
C ARG A 238 5.70 -18.02 7.49
N LEU A 239 5.97 -19.22 7.00
CA LEU A 239 7.32 -19.75 6.85
C LEU A 239 7.60 -19.92 5.36
N SER A 240 8.77 -19.46 4.94
CA SER A 240 9.29 -19.61 3.59
C SER A 240 10.74 -20.04 3.69
N TYR A 241 11.19 -20.85 2.75
CA TYR A 241 12.54 -21.40 2.74
C TYR A 241 13.13 -21.30 1.34
N GLY A 242 14.45 -21.18 1.29
CA GLY A 242 15.17 -21.01 0.04
C GLY A 242 16.64 -21.34 0.21
N ARG A 243 17.39 -21.15 -0.87
CA ARG A 243 18.84 -21.34 -0.89
C ARG A 243 19.52 -19.99 -1.02
N VAL A 244 20.70 -19.86 -0.44
CA VAL A 244 21.59 -18.71 -0.66
C VAL A 244 22.26 -18.89 -2.02
N LEU A 245 21.95 -18.02 -2.98
CA LEU A 245 22.36 -18.12 -4.38
C LEU A 245 22.54 -16.74 -5.01
N GLY A 246 23.40 -16.65 -6.02
CA GLY A 246 23.50 -15.46 -6.87
C GLY A 246 22.44 -15.52 -7.97
N TYR A 247 22.30 -14.42 -8.71
CA TYR A 247 21.27 -14.29 -9.74
C TYR A 247 21.79 -13.50 -10.94
N GLU A 248 21.09 -13.64 -12.07
CA GLU A 248 21.37 -12.86 -13.28
C GLU A 248 20.55 -11.56 -13.24
N GLU A 249 21.22 -10.43 -13.48
CA GLU A 249 20.62 -9.10 -13.64
C GLU A 249 21.10 -8.53 -14.96
N ASP A 250 20.20 -8.49 -15.95
CA ASP A 250 20.50 -8.17 -17.34
C ASP A 250 21.69 -8.97 -17.91
N THR A 251 22.83 -8.33 -18.08
CA THR A 251 24.07 -8.92 -18.62
C THR A 251 25.10 -9.25 -17.54
N THR A 252 24.74 -9.07 -16.27
CA THR A 252 25.64 -9.21 -15.12
C THR A 252 25.18 -10.33 -14.21
N PHE A 253 26.10 -11.21 -13.84
CA PHE A 253 25.86 -12.14 -12.74
C PHE A 253 26.15 -11.46 -11.40
N VAL A 254 25.13 -11.36 -10.55
CA VAL A 254 25.25 -10.80 -9.21
C VAL A 254 25.58 -11.92 -8.21
N PRO A 255 26.69 -11.82 -7.47
CA PRO A 255 27.06 -12.83 -6.49
C PRO A 255 26.06 -12.87 -5.33
N TYR A 256 25.93 -14.03 -4.69
CA TYR A 256 25.01 -14.22 -3.58
C TYR A 256 25.31 -13.35 -2.35
N LYS A 257 26.50 -12.74 -2.25
CA LYS A 257 26.89 -11.91 -1.10
C LYS A 257 27.61 -10.65 -1.52
N THR A 258 27.46 -9.62 -0.71
CA THR A 258 28.32 -8.45 -0.70
C THR A 258 29.30 -8.53 0.47
N THR A 259 30.35 -7.72 0.44
CA THR A 259 31.36 -7.69 1.50
C THR A 259 31.65 -6.26 1.94
N PHE A 260 32.34 -6.12 3.08
CA PHE A 260 32.85 -4.83 3.52
C PHE A 260 33.78 -4.17 2.48
N PHE A 261 34.55 -4.95 1.72
CA PHE A 261 35.32 -4.42 0.59
C PHE A 261 34.44 -3.61 -0.37
N GLY A 262 33.33 -4.20 -0.83
CA GLY A 262 32.40 -3.55 -1.76
C GLY A 262 31.72 -2.32 -1.16
N MET A 263 31.46 -2.32 0.16
CA MET A 263 30.95 -1.13 0.86
C MET A 263 31.94 0.04 0.81
N TYR A 264 33.22 -0.21 1.13
CA TYR A 264 34.26 0.83 1.08
C TYR A 264 34.56 1.31 -0.34
N ASP A 265 34.59 0.38 -1.31
CA ASP A 265 34.76 0.68 -2.72
C ASP A 265 33.64 1.60 -3.23
N ARG A 266 32.38 1.26 -2.93
CA ARG A 266 31.22 2.10 -3.29
C ARG A 266 31.32 3.48 -2.66
N ALA A 267 31.63 3.57 -1.37
CA ALA A 267 31.75 4.85 -0.69
C ALA A 267 32.79 5.77 -1.37
N ARG A 268 33.97 5.23 -1.69
CA ARG A 268 35.04 5.99 -2.35
C ARG A 268 34.73 6.36 -3.79
N SER A 269 34.12 5.43 -4.54
CA SER A 269 33.72 5.67 -5.94
C SER A 269 32.70 6.81 -6.08
N PHE A 270 31.99 7.13 -4.99
CA PHE A 270 31.02 8.23 -4.91
C PHE A 270 31.51 9.39 -4.01
N ASP A 271 32.83 9.53 -3.83
CA ASP A 271 33.49 10.60 -3.05
C ASP A 271 33.00 10.73 -1.59
N GLU A 272 32.48 9.65 -1.00
CA GLU A 272 31.79 9.67 0.29
C GLU A 272 30.71 10.76 0.37
N LYS A 273 29.99 11.02 -0.72
CA LYS A 273 28.84 11.94 -0.74
C LYS A 273 27.55 11.17 -0.44
N PRO A 274 26.53 11.81 0.18
CA PRO A 274 25.23 11.18 0.38
C PRO A 274 24.64 10.62 -0.92
N PRO A 275 24.05 9.41 -0.91
CA PRO A 275 23.80 8.54 0.25
C PRO A 275 24.92 7.53 0.58
N TYR A 276 26.12 7.66 -0.03
CA TYR A 276 27.23 6.71 0.09
C TYR A 276 28.31 7.11 1.11
N ASN A 277 28.07 8.18 1.87
CA ASN A 277 28.99 8.67 2.89
C ASN A 277 29.03 7.69 4.08
N LEU A 278 30.24 7.27 4.48
CA LEU A 278 30.40 6.36 5.62
C LEU A 278 30.47 7.13 6.95
N PRO A 279 29.84 6.63 8.02
CA PRO A 279 30.06 7.15 9.37
C PRO A 279 31.55 7.11 9.74
N ARG A 280 32.00 8.09 10.52
CA ARG A 280 33.41 8.23 10.95
C ARG A 280 34.02 6.92 11.45
N ARG A 281 33.26 6.14 12.24
CA ARG A 281 33.71 4.84 12.77
C ARG A 281 34.14 3.85 11.69
N TYR A 282 33.42 3.78 10.58
CA TYR A 282 33.79 2.90 9.47
C TYR A 282 34.98 3.46 8.68
N ARG A 283 35.03 4.78 8.46
CA ARG A 283 36.13 5.43 7.73
C ARG A 283 37.48 5.22 8.41
N GLU A 284 37.54 5.47 9.71
CA GLU A 284 38.75 5.30 10.53
C GLU A 284 39.03 3.84 10.91
N GLY A 285 38.02 2.97 10.78
CA GLY A 285 38.05 1.58 11.23
C GLY A 285 38.39 0.55 10.16
N MET A 286 38.62 0.94 8.91
CA MET A 286 38.78 -0.01 7.79
C MET A 286 39.89 -1.04 8.03
N SER A 287 41.03 -0.63 8.61
CA SER A 287 42.15 -1.54 8.90
C SER A 287 41.86 -2.56 10.01
N LYS A 288 40.75 -2.40 10.74
CA LYS A 288 40.32 -3.28 11.83
C LYS A 288 39.29 -4.31 11.38
N ILE A 289 38.85 -4.26 10.13
CA ILE A 289 37.80 -5.11 9.57
C ILE A 289 38.42 -6.03 8.52
N ASP A 290 38.13 -7.32 8.59
CA ASP A 290 38.39 -8.22 7.46
C ASP A 290 37.44 -7.83 6.32
N LEU A 291 38.01 -7.26 5.25
CA LEU A 291 37.25 -6.75 4.10
C LEU A 291 36.51 -7.85 3.33
N SER A 292 36.87 -9.12 3.53
CA SER A 292 36.17 -10.27 2.95
C SER A 292 34.89 -10.66 3.70
N THR A 293 34.68 -10.08 4.89
CA THR A 293 33.50 -10.32 5.73
C THR A 293 32.22 -10.01 4.95
N PRO A 294 31.27 -10.95 4.86
CA PRO A 294 29.98 -10.70 4.23
C PRO A 294 29.23 -9.58 4.94
N LEU A 295 28.60 -8.69 4.18
CA LEU A 295 27.75 -7.64 4.72
C LEU A 295 26.27 -7.96 4.47
N ASN A 296 25.91 -8.27 3.22
CA ASN A 296 24.58 -8.73 2.87
C ASN A 296 24.64 -10.02 2.06
N PHE A 297 23.54 -10.75 1.99
CA PHE A 297 23.39 -11.89 1.08
C PHE A 297 22.00 -12.02 0.45
N ALA A 298 21.96 -12.73 -0.69
CA ALA A 298 20.80 -13.07 -1.50
C ALA A 298 20.34 -14.51 -1.26
N TYR A 299 19.02 -14.71 -1.19
CA TYR A 299 18.41 -16.02 -1.03
C TYR A 299 17.03 -16.10 -1.68
N THR A 300 16.60 -17.32 -2.01
CA THR A 300 15.41 -17.60 -2.85
C THR A 300 14.10 -17.79 -2.08
N ALA A 301 14.02 -17.40 -0.82
CA ALA A 301 12.74 -17.53 -0.11
C ALA A 301 11.73 -16.52 -0.67
N ASP A 302 10.45 -16.86 -0.66
CA ASP A 302 9.38 -15.93 -1.00
C ASP A 302 9.06 -15.02 0.20
N THR A 303 9.22 -13.71 0.02
CA THR A 303 8.85 -12.68 1.01
C THR A 303 8.21 -11.48 0.32
N ILE A 304 7.37 -10.76 1.04
CA ILE A 304 6.68 -9.56 0.55
C ILE A 304 6.66 -8.46 1.63
N GLY A 305 5.93 -7.37 1.36
CA GLY A 305 5.68 -6.32 2.37
C GLY A 305 5.15 -6.90 3.68
N GLY A 306 5.79 -6.54 4.80
CA GLY A 306 5.52 -7.12 6.13
C GLY A 306 6.59 -8.10 6.62
N ASN A 307 7.48 -8.59 5.74
CA ASN A 307 8.60 -9.47 6.13
C ASN A 307 9.89 -8.73 6.51
N SER A 308 9.97 -7.39 6.38
CA SER A 308 11.12 -6.63 6.87
C SER A 308 11.28 -6.81 8.38
N GLY A 309 12.48 -7.20 8.81
CA GLY A 309 12.78 -7.58 10.20
C GLY A 309 12.58 -9.08 10.50
N SER A 310 12.22 -9.92 9.51
CA SER A 310 12.09 -11.36 9.73
C SER A 310 13.47 -12.00 9.93
N PRO A 311 13.66 -12.85 10.96
CA PRO A 311 14.92 -13.58 11.14
C PRO A 311 15.10 -14.64 10.05
N VAL A 312 16.30 -14.70 9.48
CA VAL A 312 16.71 -15.80 8.60
C VAL A 312 17.40 -16.85 9.46
N ILE A 313 16.89 -18.08 9.44
CA ILE A 313 17.44 -19.18 10.24
C ILE A 313 18.08 -20.24 9.34
N ASN A 314 19.20 -20.80 9.79
CA ASN A 314 19.85 -21.91 9.10
C ASN A 314 19.24 -23.28 9.51
N ARG A 315 19.79 -24.37 8.98
CA ARG A 315 19.32 -25.74 9.26
C ARG A 315 19.50 -26.17 10.72
N ASN A 316 20.35 -25.48 11.49
CA ASN A 316 20.58 -25.71 12.91
C ASN A 316 19.70 -24.82 13.80
N ALA A 317 18.73 -24.10 13.21
CA ALA A 317 17.89 -23.11 13.88
C ALA A 317 18.66 -21.92 14.48
N GLU A 318 19.83 -21.60 13.94
CA GLU A 318 20.60 -20.42 14.32
C GLU A 318 20.21 -19.24 13.43
N ILE A 319 20.14 -18.04 14.01
CA ILE A 319 19.91 -16.80 13.26
C ILE A 319 21.17 -16.48 12.48
N VAL A 320 21.03 -16.38 11.16
CA VAL A 320 22.12 -16.08 10.22
C VAL A 320 21.93 -14.78 9.44
N GLY A 321 20.86 -14.04 9.73
CA GLY A 321 20.65 -12.71 9.19
C GLY A 321 19.24 -12.17 9.44
N LEU A 322 19.01 -10.94 8.98
CA LEU A 322 17.73 -10.24 9.07
C LEU A 322 17.25 -9.78 7.69
N ASN A 323 16.09 -10.27 7.25
CA ASN A 323 15.50 -9.82 5.98
C ASN A 323 15.11 -8.34 6.09
N PHE A 324 15.56 -7.50 5.16
CA PHE A 324 15.24 -6.07 5.20
C PHE A 324 14.64 -5.51 3.91
N ARG A 325 14.87 -6.19 2.76
CA ARG A 325 14.40 -5.72 1.45
C ARG A 325 14.24 -6.85 0.45
N GLN A 326 13.24 -6.71 -0.42
CA GLN A 326 13.10 -7.47 -1.66
C GLN A 326 13.64 -6.70 -2.87
N GLN A 327 14.17 -7.41 -3.86
CA GLN A 327 14.63 -6.82 -5.13
C GLN A 327 13.50 -6.61 -6.15
N HIS A 328 13.82 -5.96 -7.27
CA HIS A 328 12.88 -5.59 -8.33
C HIS A 328 12.23 -6.84 -8.98
N PRO A 329 10.94 -6.79 -9.39
CA PRO A 329 10.18 -7.96 -9.86
C PRO A 329 10.73 -8.70 -11.09
N GLU A 330 11.65 -8.11 -11.86
CA GLU A 330 12.31 -8.80 -12.97
C GLU A 330 13.46 -9.71 -12.51
N ALA A 331 14.05 -9.44 -11.33
CA ALA A 331 14.95 -10.34 -10.62
C ALA A 331 14.10 -11.27 -9.73
N ALA A 332 13.37 -12.17 -10.37
CA ALA A 332 12.62 -13.20 -9.66
C ALA A 332 13.58 -13.95 -8.70
N GLU A 333 13.23 -13.96 -7.41
CA GLU A 333 13.81 -14.83 -6.37
C GLU A 333 15.12 -14.37 -5.69
N SER A 334 15.43 -13.07 -5.60
CA SER A 334 16.57 -12.60 -4.79
C SER A 334 16.21 -11.53 -3.75
N LEU A 335 16.55 -11.79 -2.49
CA LEU A 335 16.24 -10.96 -1.32
C LEU A 335 17.49 -10.53 -0.58
N LEU A 336 17.59 -9.29 -0.12
CA LEU A 336 18.77 -8.81 0.61
C LEU A 336 18.58 -8.97 2.13
N VAL A 337 19.55 -9.63 2.75
CA VAL A 337 19.64 -9.89 4.19
C VAL A 337 20.90 -9.24 4.74
N CYS A 338 20.84 -8.57 5.90
CA CYS A 338 22.01 -8.12 6.66
C CYS A 338 22.41 -9.20 7.67
#